data_AF-A0A2M7VIS0-F1
#
_entry.id   AF-A0A2M7VIS0-F1
#
_cell.length_a   1.000
_cell.length_b   1.000
_cell.length_c   1.000
_cell.angle_alpha   90.00
_cell.angle_beta   90.00
_cell.angle_gamma   90.00
#
_symmetry.space_group_name_H-M   'P 1'
#
loop_
_entity.id
_entity.type
_entity.pdbx_description
1 polymer ?
#
loop_
_entity_poly.entity_id
_entity_poly.type
_entity_poly.pdbx_seq_one_letter_code
_entity_poly.pdbx_strand_id
1 'polypeptide(L)' 'MKPVRNPKNKRFYKNVKLSKKQAKISNGLKILVVGSGGREDALAWKLGQSPLVSKIYCGPGNGGICSRPKTERLSIKADD' A
#
# COMPACT_ATOMS: atom_id res chain seq x y z
N MET A 1 1.49 -19.50 -36.15
CA MET A 1 0.06 -19.66 -36.52
C MET A 1 -0.81 -18.77 -35.63
N LYS A 2 -1.63 -17.86 -36.19
CA LYS A 2 -2.62 -17.12 -35.40
C LYS A 2 -3.88 -17.99 -35.28
N PRO A 3 -4.52 -18.12 -34.10
CA PRO A 3 -5.72 -18.93 -33.97
C PRO A 3 -6.85 -18.36 -34.82
N VAL A 4 -7.51 -19.23 -35.60
CA VAL A 4 -8.68 -18.89 -36.43
C VAL A 4 -9.81 -18.41 -35.52
N ARG A 5 -10.30 -17.18 -35.73
CA ARG A 5 -11.35 -16.56 -34.90
C ARG A 5 -12.67 -17.31 -35.10
N ASN A 6 -13.02 -18.22 -34.18
CA ASN A 6 -14.36 -18.82 -34.12
C ASN A 6 -15.34 -17.87 -33.40
N PRO A 7 -16.39 -17.35 -34.07
CA PRO A 7 -17.35 -16.43 -33.47
C PRO A 7 -18.15 -17.02 -32.31
N LYS A 8 -18.29 -18.36 -32.21
CA LYS A 8 -18.98 -19.02 -31.09
C LYS A 8 -18.20 -18.98 -29.77
N ASN A 9 -16.87 -18.84 -29.82
CA ASN A 9 -16.00 -18.79 -28.64
C ASN A 9 -15.69 -17.35 -28.15
N LYS A 10 -16.30 -16.33 -28.74
CA LYS A 10 -16.11 -14.91 -28.36
C LYS A 10 -16.42 -14.66 -26.87
N ARG A 11 -17.35 -15.43 -26.29
CA ARG A 11 -17.74 -15.36 -24.87
C ARG A 11 -16.68 -15.98 -23.96
N PHE A 12 -16.02 -17.06 -24.40
CA PHE A 12 -14.95 -17.73 -23.66
C PHE A 12 -13.70 -16.85 -23.53
N TYR A 13 -13.26 -16.22 -24.64
CA TYR A 13 -12.10 -15.31 -24.63
C TYR A 13 -12.38 -13.95 -23.96
N LYS A 14 -13.64 -13.51 -23.87
CA LYS A 14 -14.02 -12.33 -23.07
C LYS A 14 -13.85 -12.59 -21.57
N ASN A 15 -14.18 -13.80 -21.09
CA ASN A 15 -14.14 -14.13 -19.67
C ASN A 15 -12.72 -14.35 -19.13
N VAL A 16 -11.75 -14.74 -19.98
CA VAL A 16 -10.34 -14.86 -19.57
C VAL A 16 -9.68 -13.49 -19.31
N LYS A 17 -10.17 -12.40 -19.93
CA LYS A 17 -9.65 -11.04 -19.71
C LYS A 17 -10.31 -10.29 -18.55
N LEU A 18 -11.34 -10.84 -17.92
CA LEU A 18 -12.11 -10.19 -16.86
C LEU A 18 -11.68 -10.59 -15.43
N SER A 19 -10.65 -11.44 -15.28
CA SER A 19 -10.09 -11.83 -13.98
C SER A 19 -8.90 -10.98 -13.51
N LYS A 20 -8.56 -9.88 -14.21
CA LYS A 20 -7.52 -8.91 -13.77
C LYS A 20 -8.12 -7.61 -13.20
N LYS A 21 -9.41 -7.61 -12.86
CA LYS A 21 -9.89 -6.68 -11.82
C LYS A 21 -9.41 -7.26 -10.49
N GLN A 22 -8.14 -7.00 -10.19
CA GLN A 22 -7.63 -7.02 -8.82
C GLN A 22 -8.71 -6.39 -7.96
N ALA A 23 -9.18 -7.09 -6.93
CA ALA A 23 -10.05 -6.51 -5.93
C ALA A 23 -9.44 -5.15 -5.57
N LYS A 24 -10.14 -4.08 -5.95
CA LYS A 24 -9.75 -2.71 -5.66
C LYS A 24 -9.87 -2.67 -4.14
N ILE A 25 -8.77 -2.90 -3.42
CA ILE A 25 -8.74 -2.81 -1.95
C ILE A 25 -9.20 -1.39 -1.69
N SER A 26 -10.46 -1.27 -1.26
CA SER A 26 -11.21 -0.01 -1.35
C SER A 26 -10.66 1.05 -0.40
N ASN A 27 -9.72 0.69 0.47
CA ASN A 27 -8.84 1.59 1.19
C ASN A 27 -7.48 0.87 1.38
N GLY A 28 -6.38 1.36 0.78
CA GLY A 28 -5.06 0.73 0.96
C GLY A 28 -4.63 0.67 2.44
N LEU A 29 -3.66 -0.19 2.77
CA LEU A 29 -3.27 -0.48 4.16
C LEU A 29 -2.81 0.79 4.90
N LYS A 30 -3.39 1.02 6.08
CA LYS A 30 -2.97 2.05 7.02
C LYS A 30 -2.15 1.40 8.13
N ILE A 31 -0.98 1.97 8.43
CA ILE A 31 -0.03 1.41 9.41
C ILE A 31 0.23 2.44 10.50
N LEU A 32 0.34 2.02 11.76
CA LEU A 32 0.83 2.84 12.86
C LEU A 32 2.22 2.32 13.29
N VAL A 33 3.20 3.21 13.33
CA VAL A 33 4.55 2.96 13.84
C VAL A 33 4.69 3.70 15.17
N VAL A 34 4.98 2.96 16.23
CA VAL A 34 5.10 3.50 17.59
C VAL A 34 6.58 3.66 17.93
N GLY A 35 6.94 4.86 18.38
CA GLY A 35 8.30 5.22 18.78
C GLY A 35 8.88 6.42 18.01
N SER A 36 10.11 6.79 18.35
CA SER A 36 10.80 7.98 17.86
C SER A 36 12.29 7.74 17.54
N GLY A 37 12.74 6.49 17.55
CA GLY A 37 14.13 6.11 17.28
C GLY A 37 14.43 5.92 15.79
N GLY A 38 15.68 5.59 15.50
CA GLY A 38 16.14 5.32 14.13
C GLY A 38 15.56 4.03 13.52
N ARG A 39 15.17 3.06 14.36
CA ARG A 39 14.54 1.81 13.91
C ARG A 39 13.16 2.07 13.31
N GLU A 40 12.38 2.90 13.97
CA GLU A 40 11.05 3.30 13.52
C GLU A 40 11.14 4.08 12.20
N ASP A 41 12.18 4.91 12.05
CA ASP A 41 12.46 5.63 10.80
C ASP A 41 12.82 4.72 9.63
N ALA A 42 13.68 3.70 9.87
CA ALA A 42 14.00 2.69 8.86
C ALA A 42 12.77 1.88 8.44
N LEU A 43 11.91 1.51 9.40
CA LEU A 43 10.64 0.82 9.14
C LEU A 43 9.70 1.69 8.31
N ALA A 44 9.48 2.94 8.71
CA ALA A 44 8.63 3.88 7.98
C ALA A 44 9.14 4.11 6.54
N TRP A 45 10.45 4.23 6.35
CA TRP A 45 11.07 4.34 5.04
C TRP A 45 10.80 3.13 4.14
N LYS A 46 10.92 1.91 4.69
CA LYS A 46 10.73 0.70 3.88
C LYS A 46 9.25 0.45 3.57
N LEU A 47 8.37 0.71 4.53
CA LEU A 47 6.93 0.57 4.37
C LEU A 47 6.36 1.56 3.36
N GLY A 48 6.88 2.80 3.33
CA GLY A 48 6.42 3.85 2.40
C GLY A 48 6.58 3.49 0.92
N GLN A 49 7.52 2.60 0.60
CA GLN A 49 7.78 2.11 -0.77
C GLN A 49 6.76 1.08 -1.25
N SER A 50 6.01 0.44 -0.34
CA SER A 50 5.06 -0.62 -0.71
C SER A 50 3.82 -0.05 -1.43
N PRO A 51 3.41 -0.61 -2.59
CA PRO A 51 2.18 -0.17 -3.27
C PRO A 51 0.91 -0.55 -2.50
N LEU A 52 1.00 -1.47 -1.54
CA LEU A 52 -0.12 -1.89 -0.70
C LEU A 52 -0.44 -0.88 0.41
N VAL A 53 0.54 -0.05 0.77
CA VAL A 53 0.43 0.94 1.86
C VAL A 53 -0.16 2.23 1.33
N SER A 54 -1.25 2.68 1.95
CA SER A 54 -1.86 3.98 1.67
C SER A 54 -1.30 5.08 2.56
N LYS A 55 -1.13 4.79 3.86
CA LYS A 55 -0.77 5.78 4.87
C LYS A 55 -0.02 5.14 6.03
N ILE A 56 0.96 5.84 6.56
CA ILE A 56 1.73 5.46 7.74
C ILE A 56 1.56 6.57 8.77
N TYR A 57 1.13 6.22 9.96
CA TYR A 57 1.02 7.11 11.10
C TYR A 57 2.18 6.83 12.04
N CYS A 58 2.73 7.87 12.66
CA CYS A 58 3.83 7.73 13.62
C CYS A 58 3.56 8.52 14.89
N GLY A 59 3.75 7.91 16.06
CA GLY A 59 3.60 8.56 17.36
C GLY A 59 4.53 7.95 18.42
N PRO A 60 5.24 8.74 19.25
CA PRO A 60 5.35 10.20 19.19
C PRO A 60 6.15 10.71 17.98
N GLY A 61 6.96 9.88 17.33
CA GLY A 61 7.74 10.24 16.14
C GLY A 61 8.90 11.22 16.38
N ASN A 62 9.77 11.37 15.37
CA ASN A 62 10.83 12.38 15.32
C ASN A 62 10.75 13.17 13.98
N GLY A 63 11.57 14.21 13.82
CA GLY A 63 11.59 15.02 12.59
C GLY A 63 12.00 14.23 11.33
N GLY A 64 12.84 13.21 11.48
CA GLY A 64 13.28 12.35 10.37
C GLY A 64 12.15 11.51 9.78
N ILE A 65 11.33 10.90 10.64
CA ILE A 65 10.18 10.07 10.25
C ILE A 65 9.13 10.87 9.45
N CYS A 66 8.98 12.16 9.76
CA CYS A 66 8.03 13.05 9.09
C CYS A 66 8.39 13.31 7.61
N SER A 67 9.65 13.07 7.22
CA SER A 67 10.12 13.29 5.85
C SER A 67 9.99 12.03 4.96
N ARG A 68 9.42 10.94 5.47
CA ARG A 68 9.29 9.66 4.73
C ARG A 68 8.05 9.64 3.82
N PRO A 69 8.03 8.79 2.78
CA PRO A 69 6.86 8.65 1.93
C PRO A 69 5.65 8.13 2.71
N LYS A 70 4.48 8.75 2.49
CA LYS A 70 3.19 8.34 3.06
C LYS A 70 3.10 8.43 4.59
N THR A 71 4.07 9.05 5.28
CA THR A 71 4.03 9.24 6.73
C THR A 71 3.24 10.48 7.15
N GLU A 72 2.62 10.39 8.32
CA GLU A 72 1.97 11.49 9.04
C GLU A 72 2.22 11.31 10.53
N ARG A 73 2.65 12.37 11.20
CA ARG A 73 2.86 12.36 12.64
C ARG A 73 1.54 12.56 13.36
N LEU A 74 1.24 11.68 14.31
CA LEU A 74 0.13 11.86 15.23
C LEU A 74 0.60 12.57 16.50
N SER A 75 -0.22 13.48 17.01
CA SER A 75 0.00 14.18 18.28
C SER A 75 -0.29 13.28 19.48
N ILE A 76 0.38 12.12 19.54
CA ILE A 76 0.29 11.17 20.64
C ILE A 76 1.54 11.37 21.50
N LYS A 77 1.34 11.71 22.77
CA LYS A 77 2.43 11.78 23.75
C LYS A 77 2.78 10.36 24.20
N ALA A 78 4.07 10.14 24.47
CA ALA A 78 4.45 9.02 25.32
C ALA A 78 4.22 9.48 26.77
N ASP A 79 3.42 8.73 27.50
CA ASP A 79 3.35 8.85 28.96
C ASP A 79 4.42 7.90 29.55
N ASP A 80 5.05 8.32 30.65
CA ASP A 80 6.05 7.53 31.39
C ASP A 80 5.41 6.44 32.25
#